data_AF-A0A101XE52-F1
#
_entry.id   AF-A0A101XE52-F1
#
_cell.length_a   1.000
_cell.length_b   1.000
_cell.length_c   1.000
_cell.angle_alpha   90.00
_cell.angle_beta   90.00
_cell.angle_gamma   90.00
#
_symmetry.space_group_name_H-M   'P 1'
#
loop_
_entity.id
_entity.type
_entity.pdbx_description
1 polymer ?
#
loop_
_entity_poly.entity_id
_entity_poly.type
_entity_poly.pdbx_seq_one_letter_code
_entity_poly.pdbx_strand_id
1 'polypeptide(L)'
;MYVLTRRFPSLPLEKGCIELAGGVLTFSEKCQGRYLVAKRGVYPSTKPVKAVEELYIAEGPPLRVDLVAGKAEESLRLFQNFVKAGLWRELASSFYAAASSYAARCHYCTAVVDVALKKPIALGGIISKPSRGVEVSAEERRGVYHIEVVSIPGHSQRFKEVVVEIFHVADAIKAVKFGTVAEPPLTLYLSQSNSRGDGSTKFISQPFRKLYEDVLHVSTRLLIKQLS
;
A
#
# COMPACT_ATOMS: atom_id res chain seq x y z
N MET A 1 -15.93 5.34 0.78
CA MET A 1 -15.09 5.04 1.96
C MET A 1 -15.10 6.24 2.88
N TYR A 2 -15.23 6.02 4.19
CA TYR A 2 -15.06 7.05 5.22
C TYR A 2 -13.61 7.02 5.70
N VAL A 3 -12.99 8.19 5.82
CA VAL A 3 -11.56 8.29 6.12
C VAL A 3 -11.34 9.32 7.23
N LEU A 4 -10.57 8.92 8.23
CA LEU A 4 -10.11 9.77 9.33
C LEU A 4 -8.62 10.10 9.16
N THR A 5 -8.27 11.33 9.49
CA THR A 5 -6.90 11.85 9.50
C THR A 5 -6.73 12.81 10.68
N ARG A 6 -5.50 13.24 10.99
CA ARG A 6 -5.24 14.23 12.06
C ARG A 6 -6.09 15.49 11.93
N ARG A 7 -6.31 15.94 10.70
CA ARG A 7 -7.07 17.15 10.39
C ARG A 7 -8.57 16.91 10.23
N PHE A 8 -8.96 15.65 10.02
CA PHE A 8 -10.33 15.21 9.88
C PHE A 8 -10.56 14.01 10.81
N PRO A 9 -10.57 14.23 12.14
CA PRO A 9 -10.45 13.15 13.10
C PRO A 9 -11.79 12.58 13.57
N SER A 10 -12.95 13.12 13.17
CA SER A 10 -14.23 12.76 13.80
C SER A 10 -15.32 12.40 12.80
N LEU A 11 -15.92 11.22 12.98
CA LEU A 11 -17.02 10.69 12.17
C LEU A 11 -18.30 10.64 13.03
N PRO A 12 -19.24 11.56 12.84
CA PRO A 12 -20.49 11.56 13.58
C PRO A 12 -21.39 10.43 13.09
N LEU A 13 -21.99 9.71 14.03
CA LEU A 13 -22.99 8.68 13.77
C LEU A 13 -24.38 9.21 14.15
N GLU A 14 -25.46 8.50 13.77
CA GLU A 14 -26.81 8.82 14.26
C GLU A 14 -26.89 8.75 15.79
N LYS A 15 -26.08 7.87 16.42
CA LYS A 15 -25.94 7.73 17.87
C LYS A 15 -24.46 7.73 18.23
N GLY A 16 -23.95 8.87 18.72
CA GLY A 16 -22.55 9.02 19.10
C GLY A 16 -21.63 9.43 17.95
N CYS A 17 -20.32 9.26 18.15
CA CYS A 17 -19.28 9.64 17.22
C CYS A 17 -18.04 8.76 17.41
N ILE A 18 -17.34 8.51 16.32
CA ILE A 18 -16.00 7.90 16.33
C ILE A 18 -14.98 9.02 16.18
N GLU A 19 -14.02 9.09 17.09
CA GLU A 19 -12.94 10.08 17.05
C GLU A 19 -11.58 9.40 16.95
N LEU A 20 -10.66 10.02 16.24
CA LEU A 20 -9.26 9.63 16.12
C LEU A 20 -8.43 10.55 17.02
N ALA A 21 -8.02 10.03 18.17
CA ALA A 21 -7.21 10.74 19.15
C ALA A 21 -5.84 10.07 19.28
N GLY A 22 -4.77 10.75 18.86
CA GLY A 22 -3.40 10.22 18.97
C GLY A 22 -3.16 8.92 18.20
N GLY A 23 -3.90 8.67 17.11
CA GLY A 23 -3.80 7.44 16.32
C GLY A 23 -4.70 6.30 16.82
N VAL A 24 -5.47 6.51 17.90
CA VAL A 24 -6.40 5.53 18.46
C VAL A 24 -7.84 5.98 18.21
N LEU A 25 -8.72 5.03 17.88
CA LEU A 25 -10.14 5.30 17.75
C LEU A 25 -10.82 5.24 19.12
N THR A 26 -11.60 6.28 19.43
CA THR A 26 -12.43 6.38 20.61
C THR A 26 -13.88 6.60 20.21
N PHE A 27 -14.81 6.18 21.08
CA PHE A 27 -16.23 6.49 20.92
C PHE A 27 -16.59 7.61 21.89
N SER A 28 -17.29 8.61 21.37
CA SER A 28 -17.79 9.76 22.12
C SER A 28 -19.29 9.93 21.89
N GLU A 29 -20.00 10.55 22.82
CA GLU A 29 -21.43 10.84 22.67
C GLU A 29 -21.69 11.95 21.65
N LYS A 30 -20.77 12.92 21.53
CA LYS A 30 -20.91 14.10 20.66
C LYS A 30 -19.56 14.52 20.10
N CYS A 31 -19.56 14.95 18.84
CA CYS A 31 -18.41 15.57 18.19
C CYS A 31 -18.87 16.59 17.15
N GLN A 32 -17.99 17.52 16.76
CA GLN A 32 -18.30 18.52 15.72
C GLN A 32 -18.39 17.92 14.30
N GLY A 33 -18.03 16.65 14.14
CA GLY A 33 -18.13 15.90 12.89
C GLY A 33 -17.25 16.47 11.79
N ARG A 34 -16.05 15.92 11.60
CA ARG A 34 -15.10 16.37 10.61
C ARG A 34 -14.30 15.18 10.08
N TYR A 35 -14.77 14.60 8.98
CA TYR A 35 -14.17 13.42 8.34
C TYR A 35 -14.06 13.62 6.82
N LEU A 36 -13.35 12.73 6.14
CA LEU A 36 -13.26 12.70 4.69
C LEU A 36 -14.11 11.56 4.09
N VAL A 37 -14.69 11.81 2.93
CA VAL A 37 -15.35 10.81 2.09
C VAL A 37 -14.52 10.63 0.83
N ALA A 38 -14.02 9.41 0.60
CA ALA A 38 -13.37 9.01 -0.64
C ALA A 38 -14.36 8.23 -1.53
N LYS A 39 -14.73 8.82 -2.67
CA LYS A 39 -15.58 8.23 -3.74
C LYS A 39 -14.99 8.58 -5.11
N ARG A 40 -15.54 9.60 -5.81
CA ARG A 40 -15.04 10.13 -7.09
C ARG A 40 -13.99 11.25 -6.89
N GLY A 41 -13.26 11.19 -5.79
CA GLY A 41 -12.49 12.28 -5.22
C GLY A 41 -12.57 12.23 -3.69
N VAL A 42 -11.87 13.14 -3.03
CA VAL A 42 -11.80 13.24 -1.58
C VAL A 42 -12.43 14.54 -1.13
N TYR A 43 -13.47 14.46 -0.30
CA TYR A 43 -14.24 15.62 0.14
C TYR A 43 -14.48 15.58 1.64
N PRO A 44 -14.49 16.74 2.32
CA PRO A 44 -14.86 16.80 3.72
C PRO A 44 -16.36 16.63 3.89
N SER A 45 -16.77 16.04 5.01
CA SER A 45 -18.16 15.97 5.44
C SER A 45 -18.26 16.14 6.94
N THR A 46 -19.40 16.66 7.37
CA THR A 46 -19.79 16.82 8.78
C THR A 46 -21.13 16.13 9.07
N LYS A 47 -21.75 15.53 8.04
CA LYS A 47 -23.08 14.93 8.16
C LYS A 47 -23.02 13.62 8.97
N PRO A 48 -23.97 13.38 9.89
CA PRO A 48 -24.10 12.11 10.57
C PRO A 48 -24.26 10.94 9.59
N VAL A 49 -23.68 9.80 9.93
CA VAL A 49 -23.79 8.56 9.17
C VAL A 49 -24.62 7.54 9.94
N LYS A 50 -25.55 6.85 9.26
CA LYS A 50 -26.49 5.92 9.90
C LYS A 50 -25.81 4.73 10.55
N ALA A 51 -24.99 4.05 9.75
CA ALA A 51 -24.23 2.88 10.15
C ALA A 51 -22.94 2.85 9.35
N VAL A 52 -21.86 2.44 10.02
CA VAL A 52 -20.54 2.31 9.44
C VAL A 52 -19.99 0.98 9.91
N GLU A 53 -19.75 0.07 8.97
CA GLU A 53 -19.11 -1.22 9.25
C GLU A 53 -17.59 -1.11 9.11
N GLU A 54 -17.14 -0.30 8.15
CA GLU A 54 -15.73 -0.06 7.90
C GLU A 54 -15.39 1.44 7.77
N LEU A 55 -14.24 1.81 8.30
CA LEU A 55 -13.62 3.11 8.06
C LEU A 55 -12.13 2.95 7.80
N TYR A 56 -11.51 4.00 7.27
CA TYR A 56 -10.08 4.04 7.02
C TYR A 56 -9.40 5.10 7.88
N ILE A 57 -8.20 4.80 8.37
CA ILE A 57 -7.31 5.77 9.01
C ILE A 57 -6.14 6.02 8.06
N ALA A 58 -5.91 7.29 7.71
CA ALA A 58 -4.81 7.70 6.85
C ALA A 58 -3.76 8.52 7.62
N GLU A 59 -3.27 7.95 8.73
CA GLU A 59 -2.17 8.47 9.54
C GLU A 59 -0.99 7.48 9.55
N GLY A 60 -0.16 7.52 8.52
CA GLY A 60 0.82 6.47 8.25
C GLY A 60 0.31 5.51 7.18
N PRO A 61 0.80 4.25 7.11
CA PRO A 61 0.24 3.26 6.20
C PRO A 61 -1.29 3.18 6.39
N PRO A 62 -2.09 3.15 5.30
CA PRO A 62 -3.53 3.22 5.40
C PRO A 62 -4.06 2.00 6.14
N LEU A 63 -4.82 2.22 7.22
CA LEU A 63 -5.46 1.14 7.96
C LEU A 63 -6.92 1.05 7.56
N ARG A 64 -7.39 -0.15 7.24
CA ARG A 64 -8.81 -0.50 7.21
C ARG A 64 -9.21 -0.96 8.60
N VAL A 65 -10.21 -0.32 9.17
CA VAL A 65 -10.79 -0.70 10.46
C VAL A 65 -12.17 -1.29 10.21
N ASP A 66 -12.31 -2.57 10.58
CA ASP A 66 -13.59 -3.25 10.68
C ASP A 66 -14.15 -3.02 12.08
N LEU A 67 -15.21 -2.21 12.16
CA LEU A 67 -15.85 -1.82 13.40
C LEU A 67 -16.70 -2.95 14.00
N VAL A 68 -17.12 -3.92 13.19
CA VAL A 68 -17.91 -5.07 13.64
C VAL A 68 -16.98 -6.12 14.26
N ALA A 69 -15.87 -6.42 13.58
CA ALA A 69 -14.88 -7.38 14.06
C ALA A 69 -13.91 -6.80 15.10
N GLY A 70 -13.85 -5.48 15.25
CA GLY A 70 -12.91 -4.79 16.14
C GLY A 70 -11.45 -4.96 15.72
N LYS A 71 -11.19 -5.00 14.40
CA LYS A 71 -9.87 -5.28 13.83
C LYS A 71 -9.41 -4.15 12.92
N ALA A 72 -8.11 -3.89 12.94
CA ALA A 72 -7.45 -2.96 12.03
C ALA A 72 -6.34 -3.69 11.27
N GLU A 73 -6.24 -3.46 9.97
CA GLU A 73 -5.20 -4.03 9.11
C GLU A 73 -4.71 -3.01 8.08
N GLU A 74 -3.44 -3.08 7.70
CA GLU A 74 -2.92 -2.28 6.60
C GLU A 74 -3.62 -2.66 5.30
N SER A 75 -4.14 -1.67 4.57
CA SER A 75 -4.93 -1.91 3.37
C SER A 75 -4.81 -0.78 2.35
N LEU A 76 -4.22 -1.10 1.20
CA LEU A 76 -4.19 -0.22 0.04
C LEU A 76 -5.56 -0.07 -0.65
N ARG A 77 -6.62 -0.73 -0.17
CA ARG A 77 -7.98 -0.58 -0.71
C ARG A 77 -8.46 0.86 -0.73
N LEU A 78 -7.97 1.71 0.19
CA LEU A 78 -8.22 3.15 0.17
C LEU A 78 -7.85 3.82 -1.17
N PHE A 79 -6.85 3.27 -1.87
CA PHE A 79 -6.33 3.79 -3.13
C PHE A 79 -6.82 3.02 -4.36
N GLN A 80 -7.76 2.07 -4.20
CA GLN A 80 -8.43 1.42 -5.32
C GLN A 80 -9.51 2.34 -5.91
N ASN A 81 -9.54 2.47 -7.24
CA ASN A 81 -10.40 3.42 -7.94
C ASN A 81 -10.30 4.87 -7.41
N PHE A 82 -9.14 5.24 -6.88
CA PHE A 82 -8.88 6.52 -6.26
C PHE A 82 -8.65 7.61 -7.31
N VAL A 83 -9.52 8.61 -7.31
CA VAL A 83 -9.42 9.78 -8.20
C VAL A 83 -8.79 10.94 -7.43
N LYS A 84 -7.76 11.57 -8.00
CA LYS A 84 -7.10 12.72 -7.40
C LYS A 84 -7.87 14.02 -7.63
N ALA A 85 -9.04 14.13 -7.00
CA ALA A 85 -9.87 15.32 -7.00
C ALA A 85 -10.16 15.77 -5.55
N GLY A 86 -10.39 17.07 -5.37
CA GLY A 86 -10.63 17.65 -4.04
C GLY A 86 -9.41 17.56 -3.14
N LEU A 87 -9.61 17.11 -1.90
CA LEU A 87 -8.61 17.03 -0.83
C LEU A 87 -7.71 15.79 -0.92
N TRP A 88 -7.45 15.26 -2.12
CA TRP A 88 -6.69 14.01 -2.29
C TRP A 88 -5.29 14.06 -1.67
N ARG A 89 -4.68 15.25 -1.59
CA ARG A 89 -3.37 15.47 -0.98
C ARG A 89 -3.34 15.13 0.51
N GLU A 90 -4.47 15.20 1.21
CA GLU A 90 -4.58 14.77 2.62
C GLU A 90 -4.30 13.28 2.79
N LEU A 91 -4.52 12.47 1.74
CA LEU A 91 -4.31 11.03 1.77
C LEU A 91 -2.97 10.61 1.14
N ALA A 92 -2.28 11.51 0.44
CA ALA A 92 -1.04 11.20 -0.28
C ALA A 92 0.07 10.72 0.66
N SER A 93 0.19 11.33 1.85
CA SER A 93 1.17 10.92 2.86
C SER A 93 0.97 9.47 3.30
N SER A 94 -0.27 9.00 3.35
CA SER A 94 -0.59 7.62 3.72
C SER A 94 -0.14 6.63 2.64
N PHE A 95 -0.30 6.98 1.37
CA PHE A 95 0.27 6.19 0.27
C PHE A 95 1.80 6.12 0.36
N TYR A 96 2.47 7.25 0.63
CA TYR A 96 3.93 7.30 0.75
C TYR A 96 4.42 6.47 1.92
N ALA A 97 3.71 6.50 3.05
CA ALA A 97 4.00 5.67 4.21
C ALA A 97 3.84 4.18 3.88
N ALA A 98 2.79 3.81 3.15
CA ALA A 98 2.59 2.42 2.70
C ALA A 98 3.74 1.94 1.80
N ALA A 99 4.11 2.74 0.79
CA ALA A 99 5.23 2.41 -0.10
C ALA A 99 6.56 2.33 0.68
N SER A 100 6.78 3.22 1.64
CA SER A 100 7.97 3.21 2.51
C SER A 100 8.02 1.97 3.41
N SER A 101 6.90 1.62 4.05
CA SER A 101 6.77 0.44 4.91
C SER A 101 7.06 -0.84 4.14
N TYR A 102 6.52 -0.96 2.93
CA TYR A 102 6.82 -2.08 2.05
C TYR A 102 8.29 -2.10 1.61
N ALA A 103 8.82 -0.97 1.13
CA ALA A 103 10.20 -0.83 0.68
C ALA A 103 11.24 -1.16 1.77
N ALA A 104 10.94 -0.85 3.03
CA ALA A 104 11.81 -1.17 4.15
C ALA A 104 11.91 -2.68 4.43
N ARG A 105 10.94 -3.48 3.97
CA ARG A 105 10.82 -4.90 4.28
C ARG A 105 11.14 -5.81 3.09
N CYS A 106 10.94 -5.35 1.87
CA CYS A 106 11.23 -6.16 0.69
C CYS A 106 12.73 -6.25 0.41
N HIS A 107 13.19 -7.44 0.04
CA HIS A 107 14.51 -7.64 -0.56
C HIS A 107 14.46 -7.56 -2.07
N TYR A 108 13.45 -8.20 -2.66
CA TYR A 108 13.03 -8.03 -4.05
C TYR A 108 11.69 -7.31 -4.03
N CYS A 109 11.68 -6.05 -4.42
CA CYS A 109 10.49 -5.21 -4.32
C CYS A 109 9.73 -5.24 -5.64
N THR A 110 8.43 -5.53 -5.58
CA THR A 110 7.56 -5.50 -6.75
C THR A 110 6.31 -4.69 -6.48
N ALA A 111 5.82 -3.97 -7.48
CA ALA A 111 4.53 -3.30 -7.45
C ALA A 111 3.86 -3.40 -8.81
N VAL A 112 2.54 -3.51 -8.77
CA VAL A 112 1.67 -3.33 -9.92
C VAL A 112 0.77 -2.15 -9.63
N VAL A 113 0.75 -1.18 -10.53
CA VAL A 113 -0.08 0.03 -10.41
C VAL A 113 -0.81 0.27 -11.71
N ASP A 114 -2.14 0.22 -11.65
CA ASP A 114 -3.00 0.58 -12.77
C ASP A 114 -3.39 2.04 -12.62
N VAL A 115 -3.02 2.89 -13.57
CA VAL A 115 -3.25 4.34 -13.49
C VAL A 115 -3.94 4.88 -14.73
N ALA A 116 -4.80 5.87 -14.53
CA ALA A 116 -5.31 6.70 -15.63
C ALA A 116 -4.56 8.04 -15.64
N LEU A 117 -4.15 8.46 -16.84
CA LEU A 117 -3.35 9.65 -17.09
C LEU A 117 -4.01 10.49 -18.19
N LYS A 118 -4.13 11.79 -17.99
CA LYS A 118 -4.53 12.75 -19.03
C LYS A 118 -3.38 13.11 -19.95
N LYS A 119 -2.14 13.07 -19.44
CA LYS A 119 -0.91 13.42 -20.16
C LYS A 119 0.09 12.26 -20.12
N PRO A 120 0.15 11.41 -21.18
CA PRO A 120 1.03 10.25 -21.23
C PRO A 120 2.52 10.56 -21.11
N ILE A 121 2.94 11.76 -21.57
CA ILE A 121 4.35 12.20 -21.56
C ILE A 121 4.97 12.16 -20.16
N ALA A 122 4.17 12.41 -19.12
CA ALA A 122 4.64 12.38 -17.74
C ALA A 122 5.11 10.99 -17.29
N LEU A 123 4.52 9.92 -17.85
CA LEU A 123 4.93 8.55 -17.60
C LEU A 123 6.18 8.17 -18.43
N GLY A 124 6.31 8.72 -19.63
CA GLY A 124 7.47 8.52 -20.50
C GLY A 124 8.78 8.82 -19.78
N GLY A 125 8.85 9.91 -19.01
CA GLY A 125 10.04 10.27 -18.24
C GLY A 125 10.39 9.33 -17.08
N ILE A 126 9.45 8.50 -16.60
CA ILE A 126 9.69 7.49 -15.57
C ILE A 126 10.19 6.19 -16.23
N ILE A 127 9.57 5.80 -17.35
CA ILE A 127 9.93 4.57 -18.09
C ILE A 127 11.27 4.73 -18.81
N SER A 128 11.50 5.88 -19.46
CA SER A 128 12.65 6.09 -20.33
C SER A 128 13.93 6.43 -19.57
N LYS A 129 13.85 6.69 -18.26
CA LYS A 129 15.03 6.96 -17.43
C LYS A 129 15.53 5.65 -16.86
N PRO A 130 16.65 5.10 -17.37
CA PRO A 130 17.24 3.90 -16.80
C PRO A 130 17.56 4.17 -15.33
N SER A 131 16.91 3.40 -14.45
CA SER A 131 17.09 3.50 -13.02
C SER A 131 17.90 2.28 -12.59
N ARG A 132 19.15 2.48 -12.15
CA ARG A 132 20.02 1.36 -11.77
C ARG A 132 19.32 0.50 -10.71
N GLY A 133 19.13 -0.79 -11.02
CA GLY A 133 18.51 -1.76 -10.11
C GLY A 133 16.99 -1.66 -9.95
N VAL A 134 16.32 -0.85 -10.78
CA VAL A 134 14.84 -0.79 -10.84
C VAL A 134 14.40 -0.79 -12.30
N GLU A 135 13.56 -1.75 -12.64
CA GLU A 135 12.92 -1.87 -13.95
C GLU A 135 11.46 -1.41 -13.85
N VAL A 136 11.01 -0.67 -14.87
CA VAL A 136 9.64 -0.19 -15.00
C VAL A 136 9.13 -0.59 -16.38
N SER A 137 8.11 -1.44 -16.41
CA SER A 137 7.39 -1.77 -17.64
C SER A 137 6.01 -1.11 -17.59
N ALA A 138 5.51 -0.68 -18.75
CA ALA A 138 4.17 -0.12 -18.83
C ALA A 138 3.48 -0.57 -20.11
N GLU A 139 2.22 -0.99 -19.98
CA GLU A 139 1.36 -1.38 -21.09
C GLU A 139 0.07 -0.57 -21.04
N GLU A 140 -0.31 0.09 -22.13
CA GLU A 140 -1.57 0.81 -22.21
C GLU A 140 -2.72 -0.12 -22.60
N ARG A 141 -3.79 -0.12 -21.80
CA ARG A 141 -5.02 -0.88 -22.03
C ARG A 141 -6.24 0.02 -21.85
N ARG A 142 -6.87 0.42 -22.95
CA ARG A 142 -8.13 1.21 -22.96
C ARG A 142 -8.04 2.51 -22.13
N GLY A 143 -6.95 3.27 -22.24
CA GLY A 143 -6.73 4.52 -21.51
C GLY A 143 -6.34 4.35 -20.03
N VAL A 144 -6.00 3.13 -19.62
CA VAL A 144 -5.37 2.81 -18.33
C VAL A 144 -4.00 2.22 -18.61
N TYR A 145 -2.97 2.71 -17.92
CA TYR A 145 -1.62 2.18 -18.00
C TYR A 145 -1.44 1.17 -16.88
N HIS A 146 -1.15 -0.08 -17.27
CA HIS A 146 -0.71 -1.14 -16.39
C HIS A 146 0.80 -1.02 -16.21
N ILE A 147 1.25 -0.64 -15.03
CA ILE A 147 2.67 -0.40 -14.75
C ILE A 147 3.18 -1.43 -13.77
N GLU A 148 4.23 -2.14 -14.13
CA GLU A 148 4.96 -3.03 -13.23
C GLU A 148 6.29 -2.38 -12.87
N VAL A 149 6.61 -2.40 -11.57
CA VAL A 149 7.87 -1.90 -11.03
C VAL A 149 8.55 -3.06 -10.32
N VAL A 150 9.78 -3.36 -10.71
CA VAL A 150 10.57 -4.45 -10.12
C VAL A 150 11.93 -3.89 -9.69
N SER A 151 12.39 -4.28 -8.51
CA SER A 151 13.69 -3.86 -8.00
C SER A 151 14.50 -5.05 -7.49
N ILE A 152 15.77 -5.06 -7.87
CA ILE A 152 16.76 -6.01 -7.37
C ILE A 152 17.20 -5.64 -5.94
N PRO A 153 17.85 -6.55 -5.19
CA PRO A 153 18.26 -6.31 -3.82
C PRO A 153 19.16 -5.08 -3.68
N GLY A 154 18.96 -4.33 -2.60
CA GLY A 154 19.71 -3.10 -2.29
C GLY A 154 19.16 -1.83 -2.95
N HIS A 155 18.09 -1.92 -3.75
CA HIS A 155 17.51 -0.77 -4.48
C HIS A 155 16.09 -0.39 -4.03
N SER A 156 15.66 -0.83 -2.85
CA SER A 156 14.29 -0.61 -2.34
C SER A 156 13.93 0.87 -2.15
N GLN A 157 14.90 1.71 -1.80
CA GLN A 157 14.71 3.17 -1.75
C GLN A 157 14.34 3.74 -3.12
N ARG A 158 15.01 3.28 -4.19
CA ARG A 158 14.72 3.75 -5.54
C ARG A 158 13.40 3.20 -6.05
N PHE A 159 13.06 1.96 -5.71
CA PHE A 159 11.73 1.39 -5.94
C PHE A 159 10.62 2.28 -5.36
N LYS A 160 10.76 2.68 -4.09
CA LYS A 160 9.81 3.56 -3.41
C LYS A 160 9.64 4.88 -4.16
N GLU A 161 10.75 5.51 -4.55
CA GLU A 161 10.73 6.77 -5.30
C GLU A 161 9.95 6.63 -6.61
N VAL A 162 10.22 5.57 -7.39
CA VAL A 162 9.51 5.30 -8.65
C VAL A 162 8.00 5.10 -8.43
N VAL A 163 7.61 4.30 -7.43
CA VAL A 163 6.19 4.09 -7.08
C VAL A 163 5.51 5.41 -6.67
N VAL A 164 6.22 6.26 -5.93
CA VAL A 164 5.73 7.59 -5.53
C VAL A 164 5.63 8.55 -6.73
N GLU A 165 6.60 8.51 -7.65
CA GLU A 165 6.56 9.27 -8.90
C GLU A 165 5.36 8.87 -9.76
N ILE A 166 5.13 7.55 -9.94
CA ILE A 166 3.95 7.00 -10.63
C ILE A 166 2.67 7.49 -9.96
N PHE A 167 2.60 7.37 -8.64
CA PHE A 167 1.46 7.89 -7.90
C PHE A 167 1.30 9.36 -8.21
N HIS A 168 2.34 10.20 -8.11
CA HIS A 168 2.28 11.64 -8.31
C HIS A 168 1.74 12.05 -9.68
N VAL A 169 2.23 11.44 -10.76
CA VAL A 169 1.83 11.79 -12.13
C VAL A 169 0.43 11.30 -12.50
N ALA A 170 -0.07 10.25 -11.85
CA ALA A 170 -1.40 9.71 -12.11
C ALA A 170 -2.52 10.69 -11.76
N ASP A 171 -3.54 10.79 -12.62
CA ASP A 171 -4.80 11.49 -12.33
C ASP A 171 -5.74 10.61 -11.48
N ALA A 172 -5.70 9.30 -11.71
CA ALA A 172 -6.41 8.32 -10.90
C ALA A 172 -5.63 7.02 -10.79
N ILE A 173 -5.71 6.39 -9.63
CA ILE A 173 -5.21 5.03 -9.37
C ILE A 173 -6.42 4.09 -9.49
N LYS A 174 -6.41 3.20 -10.47
CA LYS A 174 -7.45 2.18 -10.64
C LYS A 174 -7.22 1.01 -9.71
N ALA A 175 -5.98 0.53 -9.64
CA ALA A 175 -5.55 -0.49 -8.71
C ALA A 175 -4.09 -0.25 -8.31
N VAL A 176 -3.75 -0.71 -7.12
CA VAL A 176 -2.37 -0.76 -6.66
C VAL A 176 -2.19 -2.02 -5.82
N LYS A 177 -1.08 -2.72 -6.06
CA LYS A 177 -0.70 -3.92 -5.31
C LYS A 177 0.82 -3.91 -5.14
N PHE A 178 1.27 -4.07 -3.90
CA PHE A 178 2.66 -4.43 -3.62
C PHE A 178 2.82 -5.95 -3.64
N GLY A 179 4.01 -6.41 -3.98
CA GLY A 179 4.36 -7.83 -3.95
C GLY A 179 4.29 -8.41 -2.53
N THR A 180 4.49 -9.71 -2.44
CA THR A 180 4.68 -10.35 -1.14
C THR A 180 6.04 -9.96 -0.58
N VAL A 181 6.10 -9.66 0.71
CA VAL A 181 7.37 -9.54 1.41
C VAL A 181 7.85 -10.97 1.65
N ALA A 182 8.70 -11.48 0.76
CA ALA A 182 9.41 -12.73 1.00
C ALA A 182 10.62 -12.43 1.89
N GLU A 183 10.67 -13.01 3.09
CA GLU A 183 11.95 -13.17 3.76
C GLU A 183 12.83 -14.03 2.86
N PRO A 184 14.06 -13.60 2.53
CA PRO A 184 14.96 -14.47 1.79
C PRO A 184 15.17 -15.74 2.64
N PRO A 185 15.16 -16.93 2.03
CA PRO A 185 15.56 -18.11 2.77
C PRO A 185 16.99 -17.90 3.28
N LEU A 186 17.22 -18.16 4.57
CA LEU A 186 18.54 -18.04 5.24
C LEU A 186 19.66 -18.77 4.47
N THR A 187 19.32 -19.73 3.62
CA THR A 187 20.22 -20.44 2.72
C THR A 187 20.96 -19.52 1.74
N LEU A 188 20.35 -18.39 1.31
CA LEU A 188 21.02 -17.40 0.44
C LEU A 188 22.20 -16.71 1.16
N TYR A 189 22.13 -16.57 2.49
CA TYR A 189 23.22 -16.02 3.29
C TYR A 189 24.22 -17.09 3.74
N LEU A 190 23.79 -18.35 3.90
CA LEU A 190 24.66 -19.47 4.23
C LEU A 190 25.49 -19.99 3.03
N SER A 191 25.14 -19.59 1.81
CA SER A 191 25.88 -19.99 0.58
C SER A 191 27.23 -19.30 0.40
N GLN A 192 27.57 -18.31 1.23
CA GLN A 192 28.84 -17.57 1.11
C GLN A 192 29.95 -18.04 2.06
N SER A 193 29.69 -19.03 2.92
CA SER A 193 30.72 -19.63 3.77
C SER A 193 31.02 -21.07 3.35
N ASN A 194 31.57 -21.25 2.15
CA ASN A 194 32.50 -22.35 1.82
C ASN A 194 32.83 -22.34 0.32
N SER A 195 33.93 -21.71 -0.07
CA SER A 195 34.94 -22.25 -1.02
C SER A 195 35.95 -21.16 -1.44
N ARG A 196 37.05 -21.06 -0.69
CA ARG A 196 38.36 -20.80 -1.31
C ARG A 196 38.75 -22.11 -1.99
N GLY A 197 38.78 -22.12 -3.33
CA GLY A 197 39.26 -23.29 -4.07
C GLY A 197 38.66 -23.37 -5.46
N ASP A 198 39.39 -22.79 -6.42
CA ASP A 198 39.67 -23.31 -7.76
C ASP A 198 38.53 -23.74 -8.72
N GLY A 199 38.68 -23.33 -9.98
CA GLY A 199 38.04 -24.02 -11.12
C GLY A 199 36.74 -23.43 -11.67
N SER A 200 36.87 -22.85 -12.88
CA SER A 200 35.81 -22.61 -13.88
C SER A 200 34.59 -23.54 -13.78
N THR A 201 33.38 -23.00 -13.63
CA THR A 201 32.18 -23.66 -14.16
C THR A 201 31.05 -22.67 -14.49
N LYS A 202 30.60 -22.81 -15.74
CA LYS A 202 29.47 -22.21 -16.47
C LYS A 202 28.28 -21.73 -15.61
N PHE A 203 27.81 -20.53 -15.92
CA PHE A 203 26.44 -20.09 -15.67
C PHE A 203 25.46 -21.12 -16.26
N ILE A 204 24.80 -21.89 -15.39
CA ILE A 204 23.62 -22.66 -15.75
C ILE A 204 22.41 -21.83 -15.32
N SER A 205 21.76 -21.20 -16.30
CA SER A 205 20.39 -20.70 -16.17
C SER A 205 19.46 -21.91 -16.02
N GLN A 206 18.90 -22.14 -14.83
CA GLN A 206 17.73 -22.99 -14.69
C GLN A 206 16.46 -22.13 -14.56
N PRO A 207 15.35 -22.54 -15.22
CA PRO A 207 14.12 -21.77 -15.26
C PRO A 207 13.33 -22.01 -13.97
N PHE A 208 13.07 -20.94 -13.19
CA PHE A 208 12.16 -20.99 -12.06
C PHE A 208 10.70 -21.06 -12.54
N ARG A 209 10.28 -22.24 -12.99
CA ARG A 209 8.89 -22.58 -13.31
C ARG A 209 8.50 -23.81 -12.49
N LYS A 210 8.09 -23.59 -11.24
CA LYS A 210 7.29 -24.46 -10.33
C LYS A 210 7.71 -24.23 -8.88
N LEU A 211 6.98 -23.37 -8.17
CA LEU A 211 6.90 -23.34 -6.70
C LEU A 211 5.77 -22.35 -6.32
N TYR A 212 4.56 -22.63 -6.79
CA TYR A 212 3.33 -21.97 -6.34
C TYR A 212 2.21 -23.00 -6.37
N GLU A 213 2.32 -24.01 -5.52
CA GLU A 213 1.19 -24.82 -5.04
C GLU A 213 1.46 -25.05 -3.56
N ASP A 214 0.46 -24.71 -2.74
CA ASP A 214 0.39 -24.82 -1.27
C ASP A 214 1.35 -23.88 -0.50
N VAL A 215 0.89 -22.99 0.40
CA VAL A 215 0.21 -23.33 1.66
C VAL A 215 -0.63 -22.12 2.12
N LEU A 216 -1.94 -22.34 2.24
CA LEU A 216 -2.87 -21.60 3.07
C LEU A 216 -2.74 -22.08 4.54
N HIS A 217 -3.15 -21.21 5.46
CA HIS A 217 -3.24 -21.36 6.93
C HIS A 217 -2.02 -20.96 7.76
N VAL A 218 -2.09 -19.75 8.34
CA VAL A 218 -1.54 -19.51 9.67
C VAL A 218 -2.68 -19.08 10.58
N SER A 219 -3.07 -20.02 11.44
CA SER A 219 -3.97 -19.87 12.58
C SER A 219 -3.26 -19.08 13.68
N THR A 220 -3.83 -17.96 14.12
CA THR A 220 -3.37 -17.24 15.32
C THR A 220 -4.35 -17.46 16.47
N ARG A 221 -4.26 -18.64 17.10
CA ARG A 221 -4.60 -18.78 18.52
C ARG A 221 -3.50 -18.10 19.32
N LEU A 222 -3.82 -16.98 19.98
CA LEU A 222 -3.31 -16.54 21.29
C LEU A 222 -3.56 -15.04 21.43
N LEU A 223 -4.55 -14.67 22.23
CA LEU A 223 -4.59 -13.50 23.12
C LEU A 223 -6.00 -13.38 23.74
N ILE A 224 -6.31 -14.24 24.70
CA ILE A 224 -7.28 -13.92 25.77
C ILE A 224 -6.64 -14.37 27.07
N LYS A 225 -6.01 -13.43 27.77
CA LYS A 225 -5.79 -13.55 29.21
C LYS A 225 -5.87 -12.16 29.81
N GLN A 226 -7.10 -11.71 30.03
CA GLN A 226 -7.50 -10.79 31.10
C GLN A 226 -9.00 -10.58 30.97
N LEU A 227 -9.76 -11.33 31.77
CA LEU A 227 -11.01 -10.96 32.45
C LEU A 227 -11.57 -12.22 33.12
N SER A 228 -11.02 -12.52 34.29
CA SER A 228 -11.63 -13.26 35.39
C SER A 228 -10.83 -12.93 36.65
#